data_AF-A0A7V9KPX9-F1
#
_entry.id   AF-A0A7V9KPX9-F1
#
_cell.length_a   1.000
_cell.length_b   1.000
_cell.length_c   1.000
_cell.angle_alpha   90.00
_cell.angle_beta   90.00
_cell.angle_gamma   90.00
#
_symmetry.space_group_name_H-M   'P 1'
#
loop_
_entity.id
_entity.type
_entity.pdbx_description
1 polymer ?
#
loop_
_entity_poly.entity_id
_entity_poly.type
_entity_poly.pdbx_seq_one_letter_code
_entity_poly.pdbx_strand_id
1 'polypeptide(L)'
;MHDRPPEPTPRGTAFHEAGHAVAALDAGFAFRAVSMRSGDLSVPGRHGGVLDVDRPPSDQSGRIPAEPGWPVAVFYMAGPEAERMETGRPPWWVVDRITLEQHVDIGPTWAAQNAYVRRAAEEARALLAAHWAEVEALAEALLEHERLTYAEALRIARVS
;
A
#
# COMPACT_ATOMS: atom_id res chain seq x y z
N MET A 1 -23.14 -15.78 -10.26
CA MET A 1 -22.23 -16.70 -9.54
C MET A 1 -20.94 -15.91 -9.35
N HIS A 2 -20.79 -15.23 -8.21
CA HIS A 2 -19.56 -14.49 -7.94
C HIS A 2 -18.55 -15.52 -7.41
N ASP A 3 -17.65 -15.97 -8.28
CA ASP A 3 -16.50 -16.75 -7.84
C ASP A 3 -15.78 -15.97 -6.76
N ARG A 4 -15.56 -16.63 -5.63
CA ARG A 4 -14.75 -16.08 -4.53
C ARG A 4 -13.37 -15.78 -5.12
N PRO A 5 -12.80 -14.58 -4.89
CA PRO A 5 -11.45 -14.32 -5.36
C PRO A 5 -10.49 -15.38 -4.79
N PRO A 6 -9.43 -15.76 -5.52
CA PRO A 6 -8.44 -16.70 -5.03
C PRO A 6 -7.82 -16.19 -3.72
N GLU A 7 -7.50 -17.11 -2.82
CA GLU A 7 -6.79 -16.75 -1.58
C GLU A 7 -5.45 -16.08 -1.90
N PRO A 8 -5.03 -15.09 -1.09
CA PRO A 8 -3.78 -14.40 -1.31
C PRO A 8 -2.62 -15.38 -1.14
N THR A 9 -1.70 -15.36 -2.10
CA THR A 9 -0.47 -16.15 -2.00
C THR A 9 0.57 -15.36 -1.20
N PRO A 10 1.51 -16.02 -0.49
CA PRO A 10 2.60 -15.31 0.17
C PRO A 10 3.35 -14.36 -0.76
N ARG A 11 3.55 -14.77 -2.03
CA ARG A 11 4.16 -13.92 -3.06
C ARG A 11 3.30 -12.69 -3.37
N GLY A 12 2.00 -12.87 -3.59
CA GLY A 12 1.08 -11.73 -3.78
C GLY A 12 1.10 -10.76 -2.61
N THR A 13 1.08 -11.26 -1.37
CA THR A 13 1.21 -10.44 -0.16
C THR A 13 2.56 -9.70 -0.11
N ALA A 14 3.67 -10.36 -0.42
CA ALA A 14 4.98 -9.72 -0.42
C ALA A 14 5.04 -8.53 -1.39
N PHE A 15 4.51 -8.69 -2.60
CA PHE A 15 4.43 -7.62 -3.59
C PHE A 15 3.46 -6.51 -3.17
N HIS A 16 2.34 -6.85 -2.55
CA HIS A 16 1.39 -5.89 -1.98
C HIS A 16 2.08 -4.99 -0.94
N GLU A 17 2.75 -5.58 0.04
CA GLU A 17 3.46 -4.83 1.08
C GLU A 17 4.64 -4.02 0.50
N ALA A 18 5.38 -4.60 -0.46
CA ALA A 18 6.47 -3.90 -1.15
C ALA A 18 5.97 -2.68 -1.92
N GLY A 19 4.80 -2.76 -2.57
CA GLY A 19 4.17 -1.64 -3.26
C GLY A 19 3.89 -0.47 -2.32
N HIS A 20 3.33 -0.75 -1.13
CA HIS A 20 3.15 0.27 -0.09
C HIS A 20 4.48 0.87 0.37
N ALA A 21 5.51 0.04 0.59
CA ALA A 21 6.82 0.51 1.03
C ALA A 21 7.47 1.45 0.00
N VAL A 22 7.45 1.10 -1.28
CA VAL A 22 7.99 1.97 -2.35
C VAL A 22 7.23 3.29 -2.43
N ALA A 23 5.89 3.25 -2.44
CA ALA A 23 5.10 4.48 -2.47
C ALA A 23 5.31 5.36 -1.22
N ALA A 24 5.50 4.75 -0.05
CA ALA A 24 5.84 5.48 1.17
C ALA A 24 7.22 6.14 1.07
N LEU A 25 8.23 5.44 0.56
CA LEU A 25 9.58 5.98 0.36
C LEU A 25 9.59 7.14 -0.64
N ASP A 26 8.91 7.00 -1.78
CA ASP A 26 8.79 8.05 -2.80
C ASP A 26 8.06 9.30 -2.27
N ALA A 27 6.97 9.09 -1.54
CA ALA A 27 6.21 10.18 -0.90
C ALA A 27 6.92 10.80 0.33
N GLY A 28 8.09 10.28 0.73
CA GLY A 28 8.83 10.74 1.90
C GLY A 28 8.17 10.39 3.24
N PHE A 29 7.29 9.39 3.26
CA PHE A 29 6.67 8.89 4.48
C PHE A 29 7.66 8.05 5.29
N ALA A 30 7.68 8.30 6.59
CA ALA A 30 8.40 7.45 7.53
C ALA A 30 7.50 6.29 7.97
N PHE A 31 8.10 5.12 8.16
CA PHE A 31 7.43 3.98 8.76
C PHE A 31 8.37 3.24 9.69
N ARG A 32 7.83 2.43 10.59
CA ARG A 32 8.60 1.61 11.51
C ARG A 32 9.02 0.30 10.86
N ALA A 33 8.09 -0.36 10.16
CA ALA A 33 8.36 -1.58 9.41
C ALA A 33 7.27 -1.88 8.37
N VAL A 34 7.62 -2.74 7.42
CA VAL A 34 6.74 -3.45 6.48
C VAL A 34 6.75 -4.95 6.82
N SER A 35 5.60 -5.63 6.82
CA SER A 35 5.47 -7.02 7.30
C SER A 35 4.41 -7.82 6.55
N MET A 36 4.70 -9.10 6.31
CA MET A 36 3.74 -10.08 5.77
C MET A 36 2.91 -10.77 6.86
N ARG A 37 3.26 -10.62 8.14
CA ARG A 37 2.60 -11.32 9.25
C ARG A 37 1.27 -10.67 9.62
N SER A 38 0.23 -11.49 9.62
CA SER A 38 -1.10 -11.08 10.09
C SER A 38 -1.07 -10.89 11.62
N GLY A 39 -1.30 -9.67 12.11
CA GLY A 39 -1.46 -9.41 13.55
C GLY A 39 -0.49 -8.41 14.20
N ASP A 40 0.51 -7.90 13.47
CA ASP A 40 1.42 -6.86 13.99
C ASP A 40 0.77 -5.46 14.09
N LEU A 41 -0.45 -5.28 13.54
CA LEU A 41 -1.37 -4.18 13.86
C LEU A 41 -2.78 -4.75 14.02
N SER A 42 -3.37 -4.57 15.20
CA SER A 42 -4.74 -4.97 15.51
C SER A 42 -5.77 -4.19 14.71
N VAL A 43 -6.14 -4.71 13.53
CA VAL A 43 -7.46 -4.46 12.94
C VAL A 43 -8.10 -5.84 12.71
N PRO A 44 -9.24 -6.16 13.35
CA PRO A 44 -9.87 -7.47 13.26
C PRO A 44 -10.25 -7.82 11.80
N GLY A 45 -9.87 -9.03 11.35
CA GLY A 45 -10.20 -9.54 10.00
C GLY A 45 -9.09 -9.46 8.94
N ARG A 46 -7.87 -9.07 9.33
CA ARG A 46 -6.70 -8.97 8.43
C ARG A 46 -6.00 -10.31 8.21
N HIS A 47 -5.73 -10.66 6.94
CA HIS A 47 -4.72 -11.63 6.53
C HIS A 47 -3.71 -10.89 5.64
N GLY A 48 -2.46 -10.76 6.10
CA GLY A 48 -1.46 -9.85 5.51
C GLY A 48 -1.71 -8.38 5.89
N GLY A 49 -0.72 -7.53 5.73
CA GLY A 49 -0.70 -6.15 6.21
C GLY A 49 0.40 -5.98 7.25
N VAL A 50 1.28 -4.99 7.07
CA VAL A 50 1.53 -3.90 8.03
C VAL A 50 2.72 -3.09 7.54
N LEU A 51 2.48 -1.97 6.87
CA LEU A 51 3.33 -0.79 6.98
C LEU A 51 2.92 -0.06 8.27
N ASP A 52 3.72 -0.11 9.32
CA ASP A 52 3.53 0.70 10.53
C ASP A 52 4.02 2.12 10.20
N VAL A 53 3.25 2.84 9.37
CA VAL A 53 3.57 4.21 8.97
C VAL A 53 3.51 5.05 10.24
N ASP A 54 4.63 5.68 10.61
CA ASP A 54 4.56 6.82 11.52
C ASP A 54 3.76 7.84 10.73
N ARG A 55 2.47 7.96 11.09
CA ARG A 55 1.54 8.92 10.49
C ARG A 55 2.33 10.22 10.34
N PRO A 56 2.44 10.81 9.13
CA PRO A 56 3.12 12.09 8.97
C PRO A 56 2.55 12.99 10.05
N PRO A 57 3.39 13.66 10.86
CA PRO A 57 2.97 14.21 12.13
C PRO A 57 1.70 14.97 11.89
N SER A 58 0.58 14.41 12.37
CA SER A 58 -0.61 15.21 12.54
C SER A 58 -0.11 16.38 13.34
N ASP A 59 -0.42 17.60 12.93
CA ASP A 59 -0.37 18.66 13.92
C ASP A 59 -1.10 18.13 15.18
N GLN A 60 -0.67 18.57 16.36
CA GLN A 60 -1.13 17.99 17.63
C GLN A 60 -2.66 18.15 17.86
N SER A 61 -3.42 18.59 16.84
CA SER A 61 -4.87 18.64 16.77
C SER A 61 -5.53 17.36 16.26
N GLY A 62 -4.76 16.39 15.75
CA GLY A 62 -5.33 15.16 15.17
C GLY A 62 -6.11 15.38 13.87
N ARG A 63 -6.02 16.58 13.28
CA ARG A 63 -6.55 16.88 11.95
C ARG A 63 -5.42 16.70 10.94
N ILE A 64 -5.65 15.83 9.97
CA ILE A 64 -4.86 15.84 8.74
C ILE A 64 -5.17 17.19 8.06
N PRO A 65 -4.18 17.94 7.52
CA PRO A 65 -4.43 19.21 6.84
C PRO A 65 -5.57 19.12 5.81
N ALA A 66 -6.13 20.22 5.34
CA ALA A 66 -7.24 20.14 4.38
C ALA A 66 -6.81 19.67 2.96
N GLU A 67 -5.50 19.53 2.68
CA GLU A 67 -4.99 18.87 1.45
C GLU A 67 -3.82 17.88 1.70
N PRO A 68 -4.08 16.68 2.24
CA PRO A 68 -3.11 15.59 2.38
C PRO A 68 -3.48 14.39 1.48
N GLY A 69 -4.50 14.52 0.63
CA GLY A 69 -5.24 13.37 0.13
C GLY A 69 -4.52 12.56 -0.94
N TRP A 70 -3.69 13.21 -1.78
CA TRP A 70 -3.25 12.58 -3.02
C TRP A 70 -2.10 11.58 -2.85
N PRO A 71 -0.95 11.91 -2.22
CA PRO A 71 0.10 10.92 -1.99
C PRO A 71 -0.38 9.76 -1.09
N VAL A 72 -1.29 10.04 -0.14
CA VAL A 72 -1.94 9.02 0.68
C VAL A 72 -2.84 8.10 -0.16
N ALA A 73 -3.56 8.65 -1.13
CA ALA A 73 -4.36 7.85 -2.07
C ALA A 73 -3.49 6.96 -2.95
N VAL A 74 -2.40 7.49 -3.49
CA VAL A 74 -1.43 6.73 -4.28
C VAL A 74 -0.81 5.63 -3.42
N PHE A 75 -0.41 5.95 -2.18
CA PHE A 75 0.09 4.98 -1.20
C PHE A 75 -0.89 3.82 -0.97
N TYR A 76 -2.17 4.10 -0.69
CA TYR A 76 -3.18 3.05 -0.48
C TYR A 76 -3.44 2.22 -1.73
N MET A 77 -3.29 2.79 -2.92
CA MET A 77 -3.47 2.05 -4.17
C MET A 77 -2.21 1.27 -4.60
N ALA A 78 -1.05 1.57 -4.04
CA ALA A 78 0.21 0.95 -4.44
C ALA A 78 0.26 -0.55 -4.13
N GLY A 79 -0.18 -1.00 -2.96
CA GLY A 79 -0.19 -2.44 -2.65
C GLY A 79 -1.08 -3.25 -3.59
N PRO A 80 -2.37 -2.91 -3.74
CA PRO A 80 -3.28 -3.56 -4.67
C PRO A 80 -2.76 -3.58 -6.13
N GLU A 81 -2.13 -2.51 -6.59
CA GLU A 81 -1.62 -2.44 -7.96
C GLU A 81 -0.31 -3.22 -8.14
N ALA A 82 0.58 -3.26 -7.14
CA ALA A 82 1.78 -4.09 -7.17
C ALA A 82 1.44 -5.59 -7.24
N GLU A 83 0.49 -6.03 -6.41
CA GLU A 83 -0.04 -7.40 -6.45
C GLU A 83 -0.67 -7.73 -7.82
N ARG A 84 -1.41 -6.78 -8.39
CA ARG A 84 -2.02 -6.94 -9.72
C ARG A 84 -0.97 -7.07 -10.81
N MET A 85 0.07 -6.24 -10.76
CA MET A 85 1.17 -6.26 -11.73
C MET A 85 1.92 -7.59 -11.71
N GLU A 86 2.17 -8.15 -10.52
CA GLU A 86 2.83 -9.44 -10.35
C GLU A 86 1.93 -10.61 -10.78
N THR A 87 0.70 -10.66 -10.28
CA THR A 87 -0.16 -11.85 -10.43
C THR A 87 -0.99 -11.85 -11.72
N GLY A 88 -1.10 -10.69 -12.38
CA GLY A 88 -2.04 -10.45 -13.48
C GLY A 88 -3.52 -10.51 -13.06
N ARG A 89 -3.81 -10.60 -11.76
CA ARG A 89 -5.16 -10.79 -11.22
C ARG A 89 -5.60 -9.56 -10.42
N PRO A 90 -6.91 -9.27 -10.36
CA PRO A 90 -7.39 -8.25 -9.44
C PRO A 90 -7.06 -8.67 -8.00
N PRO A 91 -6.58 -7.75 -7.15
CA PRO A 91 -6.26 -8.02 -5.76
C PRO A 91 -7.53 -8.41 -4.99
N TRP A 92 -7.38 -9.23 -3.96
CA TRP A 92 -8.51 -9.79 -3.21
C TRP A 92 -9.26 -8.76 -2.34
N TRP A 93 -8.67 -7.61 -2.05
CA TRP A 93 -9.13 -6.70 -0.99
C TRP A 93 -9.93 -5.50 -1.50
N VAL A 94 -11.09 -5.30 -0.86
CA VAL A 94 -11.89 -4.05 -0.87
C VAL A 94 -11.40 -3.07 0.21
N VAL A 95 -10.47 -3.52 1.07
CA VAL A 95 -10.09 -2.87 2.32
C VAL A 95 -9.30 -1.58 2.09
N ASP A 96 -8.40 -1.52 1.11
CA ASP A 96 -7.63 -0.28 0.87
C ASP A 96 -8.49 0.81 0.26
N ARG A 97 -9.53 0.45 -0.50
CA ARG A 97 -10.54 1.42 -0.93
C ARG A 97 -11.35 1.96 0.24
N ILE A 98 -11.79 1.08 1.15
CA ILE A 98 -12.51 1.49 2.38
C ILE A 98 -11.60 2.36 3.26
N THR A 99 -10.32 2.02 3.37
CA THR A 99 -9.35 2.77 4.17
C THR A 99 -9.08 4.13 3.53
N LEU A 100 -8.96 4.18 2.20
CA LEU A 100 -8.85 5.42 1.44
C LEU A 100 -10.09 6.32 1.64
N GLU A 101 -11.30 5.77 1.55
CA GLU A 101 -12.57 6.47 1.81
C GLU A 101 -12.67 6.99 3.26
N GLN A 102 -12.05 6.32 4.24
CA GLN A 102 -12.03 6.76 5.64
C GLN A 102 -11.00 7.86 5.93
N HIS A 103 -9.94 7.96 5.13
CA HIS A 103 -8.81 8.86 5.38
C HIS A 103 -8.79 10.08 4.47
N VAL A 104 -9.56 10.06 3.38
CA VAL A 104 -9.63 11.13 2.39
C VAL A 104 -11.10 11.52 2.21
N ASP A 105 -11.40 12.82 2.20
CA ASP A 105 -12.72 13.31 1.82
C ASP A 105 -12.84 13.26 0.29
N ILE A 106 -13.42 12.18 -0.22
CA ILE A 106 -13.49 11.90 -1.65
C ILE A 106 -14.85 12.34 -2.21
N GLY A 107 -15.28 13.55 -1.91
CA GLY A 107 -16.49 14.14 -2.47
C GLY A 107 -17.80 13.36 -2.20
N PRO A 108 -18.95 13.91 -2.62
CA PRO A 108 -20.23 13.42 -2.14
C PRO A 108 -20.87 12.32 -2.99
N THR A 109 -20.28 11.96 -4.13
CA THR A 109 -20.91 11.02 -5.07
C THR A 109 -20.05 9.79 -5.33
N TRP A 110 -20.71 8.65 -5.51
CA TRP A 110 -20.07 7.40 -5.94
C TRP A 110 -19.26 7.56 -7.23
N ALA A 111 -19.73 8.39 -8.16
CA ALA A 111 -19.00 8.65 -9.40
C ALA A 111 -17.68 9.41 -9.16
N ALA A 112 -17.71 10.43 -8.29
CA ALA A 112 -16.50 11.16 -7.90
C ALA A 112 -15.53 10.27 -7.12
N GLN A 113 -16.04 9.45 -6.20
CA GLN A 113 -15.26 8.48 -5.44
C GLN A 113 -14.53 7.48 -6.34
N ASN A 114 -15.25 6.87 -7.29
CA ASN A 114 -14.62 5.95 -8.24
C ASN A 114 -13.63 6.64 -9.16
N ALA A 115 -13.92 7.86 -9.63
CA ALA A 115 -12.99 8.61 -10.47
C ALA A 115 -11.67 8.90 -9.72
N TYR A 116 -11.77 9.27 -8.44
CA TYR A 116 -10.61 9.50 -7.58
C TYR A 116 -9.78 8.23 -7.36
N VAL A 117 -10.44 7.13 -6.95
CA VAL A 117 -9.77 5.83 -6.74
C VAL A 117 -9.09 5.34 -8.01
N ARG A 118 -9.77 5.46 -9.17
CA ARG A 118 -9.19 5.07 -10.47
C ARG A 118 -7.97 5.89 -10.81
N ARG A 119 -8.03 7.21 -10.63
CA ARG A 119 -6.89 8.08 -10.89
C ARG A 119 -5.72 7.75 -9.95
N ALA A 120 -5.99 7.47 -8.67
CA ALA A 120 -4.96 7.08 -7.72
C ALA A 120 -4.32 5.73 -8.09
N ALA A 121 -5.12 4.79 -8.59
CA ALA A 121 -4.62 3.50 -9.09
C ALA A 121 -3.75 3.66 -10.35
N GLU A 122 -4.16 4.52 -11.28
CA GLU A 122 -3.38 4.83 -12.49
C GLU A 122 -2.03 5.46 -12.13
N GLU A 123 -2.00 6.37 -11.16
CA GLU A 123 -0.77 7.00 -10.69
C GLU A 123 0.12 6.06 -9.87
N ALA A 124 -0.47 5.25 -8.98
CA ALA A 124 0.24 4.20 -8.26
C ALA A 124 0.91 3.22 -9.23
N ARG A 125 0.20 2.81 -10.29
CA ARG A 125 0.76 1.93 -11.31
C ARG A 125 1.92 2.58 -12.07
N ALA A 126 1.82 3.86 -12.40
CA ALA A 126 2.91 4.59 -13.05
C ALA A 126 4.15 4.68 -12.15
N LEU A 127 3.95 4.98 -10.86
CA LEU A 127 5.00 4.99 -9.84
C LEU A 127 5.67 3.62 -9.70
N LEU A 128 4.88 2.56 -9.54
CA LEU A 128 5.41 1.19 -9.40
C LEU A 128 6.13 0.71 -10.67
N ALA A 129 5.65 1.08 -11.85
CA ALA A 129 6.33 0.75 -13.09
C ALA A 129 7.70 1.44 -13.21
N ALA A 130 7.85 2.65 -12.67
CA ALA A 130 9.12 3.36 -12.62
C ALA A 130 10.10 2.75 -11.59
N HIS A 131 9.56 2.11 -10.54
CA HIS A 131 10.30 1.55 -9.41
C HIS A 131 10.15 0.03 -9.28
N TRP A 132 9.96 -0.68 -10.40
CA TRP A 132 9.59 -2.09 -10.35
C TRP A 132 10.71 -2.98 -9.80
N ALA A 133 11.96 -2.65 -10.09
CA ALA A 133 13.12 -3.39 -9.58
C ALA A 133 13.21 -3.29 -8.05
N GLU A 134 12.91 -2.13 -7.48
CA GLU A 134 12.85 -1.91 -6.03
C GLU A 134 11.70 -2.69 -5.39
N VAL A 135 10.53 -2.74 -6.05
CA VAL A 135 9.38 -3.54 -5.60
C VAL A 135 9.77 -5.02 -5.55
N GLU A 136 10.37 -5.55 -6.61
CA GLU A 136 10.83 -6.94 -6.68
C GLU A 136 11.85 -7.24 -5.57
N ALA A 137 12.86 -6.38 -5.39
CA ALA A 137 13.88 -6.57 -4.37
C ALA A 137 13.31 -6.56 -2.94
N LEU A 138 12.36 -5.68 -2.66
CA LEU A 138 11.67 -5.63 -1.37
C LEU A 138 10.76 -6.84 -1.16
N ALA A 139 10.04 -7.27 -2.20
CA ALA A 139 9.17 -8.44 -2.12
C ALA A 139 9.97 -9.73 -1.86
N GLU A 140 11.10 -9.92 -2.53
CA GLU A 140 11.98 -11.07 -2.27
C GLU A 140 12.56 -11.03 -0.85
N ALA A 141 13.00 -9.86 -0.38
CA ALA A 141 13.47 -9.71 1.01
C ALA A 141 12.35 -9.95 2.04
N LEU A 142 11.11 -9.56 1.73
CA LEU A 142 9.94 -9.87 2.56
C LEU A 142 9.62 -11.36 2.56
N LEU A 143 9.75 -12.05 1.44
CA LEU A 143 9.58 -13.51 1.39
C LEU A 143 10.60 -14.26 2.25
N GLU A 144 11.83 -13.72 2.36
CA GLU A 144 12.89 -14.32 3.18
C GLU A 144 12.76 -13.99 4.67
N HIS A 145 12.46 -12.74 5.00
CA HIS A 145 12.54 -12.24 6.38
C HIS A 145 11.17 -11.99 7.02
N GLU A 146 10.09 -12.04 6.24
CA GLU A 146 8.69 -11.74 6.60
C GLU A 146 8.44 -10.32 7.11
N ARG A 147 9.48 -9.56 7.46
CA ARG A 147 9.41 -8.20 8.00
C ARG A 147 10.70 -7.43 7.71
N LEU A 148 10.58 -6.18 7.31
CA LEU A 148 11.69 -5.24 7.11
C LEU A 148 11.42 -3.94 7.87
N THR A 149 12.41 -3.40 8.54
CA THR A 149 12.38 -2.03 9.09
C THR A 149 12.51 -0.99 7.97
N TYR A 150 12.18 0.27 8.25
CA TYR A 150 12.39 1.36 7.30
C TYR A 150 13.84 1.49 6.82
N ALA A 151 14.80 1.35 7.73
CA ALA A 151 16.22 1.44 7.37
C ALA A 151 16.66 0.30 6.44
N GLU A 152 16.08 -0.89 6.59
CA GLU A 152 16.32 -2.03 5.70
C GLU A 152 15.66 -1.82 4.34
N ALA A 153 14.39 -1.44 4.34
CA ALA A 153 13.64 -1.18 3.11
C ALA A 153 14.28 -0.07 2.27
N LEU A 154 14.67 1.04 2.91
CA LEU A 154 15.36 2.15 2.25
C LEU A 154 16.72 1.73 1.66
N ARG A 155 17.44 0.82 2.34
CA ARG A 155 18.72 0.32 1.85
C ARG A 155 18.54 -0.55 0.62
N ILE A 156 17.56 -1.45 0.64
CA ILE A 156 17.24 -2.33 -0.47
C ILE A 156 16.83 -1.50 -1.69
N ALA A 157 15.89 -0.57 -1.52
CA ALA A 157 15.37 0.27 -2.61
C ALA A 157 16.39 1.24 -3.23
N ARG A 158 17.56 1.45 -2.62
CA ARG A 158 18.60 2.37 -3.14
C ARG A 158 19.74 1.65 -3.87
N VAL A 159 19.76 0.33 -3.86
CA VAL A 159 20.84 -0.50 -4.42
C VAL A 159 20.39 -1.21 -5.71
N SER A 160 19.07 -1.28 -5.94
CA SER A 160 18.42 -1.75 -7.16
C SER A 160 18.47 -0.70 -8.27
#